data_AF-A0A7L2IID0-F1
#
_entry.id   AF-A0A7L2IID0-F1
#
_cell.length_a   1.000
_cell.length_b   1.000
_cell.length_c   1.000
_cell.angle_alpha   90.00
_cell.angle_beta   90.00
_cell.angle_gamma   90.00
#
_symmetry.space_group_name_H-M   'P 1'
#
loop_
_entity.id
_entity.type
_entity.pdbx_description
1 polymer ?
#
loop_
_entity_poly.entity_id
_entity_poly.type
_entity_poly.pdbx_seq_one_letter_code
_entity_poly.pdbx_strand_id
1 'polypeptide(L)' 'GRSSSATFVVRAYGKHTFACRGLCDHERKLICGLDVQSGNPPDEPQNLSCIQYGTDGHPTCTWDKGRLTYINTAYVLQ' A
#
# COMPACT_ATOMS: atom_id res chain seq x y z
N GLY A 1 31.79 4.75 -10.20
CA GLY A 1 30.38 4.85 -10.61
C GLY A 1 29.84 6.19 -10.19
N ARG A 2 29.06 6.87 -11.05
CA ARG A 2 28.46 8.17 -10.72
C ARG A 2 27.10 7.92 -10.05
N SER A 3 26.89 8.48 -8.85
CA SER A 3 25.59 8.39 -8.14
C SER A 3 24.69 9.55 -8.55
N SER A 4 23.38 9.33 -8.57
CA SER A 4 22.38 10.37 -8.83
C SER A 4 21.23 10.22 -7.83
N SER A 5 20.74 11.35 -7.33
CA SER A 5 19.65 11.43 -6.36
C SER A 5 18.65 12.48 -6.82
N ALA A 6 17.37 12.22 -6.61
CA ALA A 6 16.28 13.14 -6.88
C ALA A 6 15.24 13.03 -5.76
N THR A 7 14.74 14.17 -5.30
CA THR A 7 13.71 14.24 -4.25
C THR A 7 12.38 14.62 -4.90
N PHE A 8 11.32 13.90 -4.51
CA PHE A 8 9.97 14.16 -4.98
C PHE A 8 8.99 14.15 -3.80
N VAL A 9 7.95 14.98 -3.87
CA VAL A 9 6.87 15.00 -2.88
C VAL A 9 5.75 14.12 -3.39
N VAL A 10 5.40 13.08 -2.63
CA VAL A 10 4.26 12.22 -2.95
C VAL A 10 3.00 12.88 -2.45
N ARG A 11 2.22 13.48 -3.36
CA ARG A 11 0.99 14.23 -3.02
C ARG A 11 -0.30 13.42 -3.17
N ALA A 12 -0.24 12.26 -3.82
CA ALA A 12 -1.39 11.43 -4.10
C ALA A 12 -1.17 10.00 -3.58
N TYR A 13 -2.24 9.37 -3.13
CA TYR A 13 -2.26 7.96 -2.75
C TYR A 13 -2.15 7.05 -3.98
N GLY A 14 -1.76 5.80 -3.76
CA GLY A 14 -1.64 4.78 -4.79
C GLY A 14 -0.22 4.54 -5.27
N LYS A 15 -0.11 3.92 -6.45
CA LYS A 15 1.15 3.48 -7.05
C LYS A 15 1.75 4.59 -7.93
N HIS A 16 3.03 4.87 -7.71
CA HIS A 16 3.83 5.81 -8.47
C HIS A 16 5.04 5.09 -9.07
N THR A 17 5.27 5.23 -10.36
CA THR A 17 6.39 4.59 -11.06
C THR A 17 7.44 5.63 -11.44
N PHE A 18 8.66 5.41 -11.00
CA PHE A 18 9.82 6.25 -11.31
C PHE A 18 10.80 5.49 -12.18
N ALA A 19 11.38 6.17 -13.16
CA ALA A 19 12.31 5.59 -14.12
C ALA A 19 13.61 6.41 -14.19
N CYS A 20 14.74 5.75 -14.03
CA CYS A 20 16.05 6.30 -14.34
C CYS A 20 16.32 6.07 -15.82
N ARG A 21 16.53 7.16 -16.56
CA ARG A 21 16.88 7.12 -17.98
C ARG A 21 18.23 7.76 -18.19
N GLY A 22 19.14 7.04 -18.83
CA GLY A 22 20.41 7.58 -19.30
C GLY A 22 20.28 8.14 -20.70
N LEU A 23 21.03 9.20 -20.99
CA LEU A 23 21.22 9.69 -22.36
C LEU A 23 22.38 8.90 -22.98
N CYS A 24 22.09 8.10 -24.01
CA CYS A 24 23.07 7.37 -24.80
C CYS A 24 22.78 7.67 -26.27
N ASP A 25 23.76 8.16 -27.03
CA ASP A 25 23.64 8.40 -28.47
C ASP A 25 22.38 9.21 -28.89
N HIS A 26 22.07 10.26 -28.13
CA HIS A 26 20.87 11.11 -28.30
C HIS A 26 19.53 10.43 -28.00
N GLU A 27 19.54 9.18 -27.55
CA GLU A 27 18.35 8.44 -27.10
C GLU A 27 18.31 8.30 -25.57
N ARG A 28 17.08 8.26 -25.01
CA ARG A 28 16.84 8.03 -23.58
C ARG A 28 16.62 6.55 -23.32
N LYS A 29 17.66 5.85 -22.86
CA LYS A 29 17.59 4.43 -22.50
C LYS A 29 17.17 4.25 -21.04
N LEU A 30 16.19 3.39 -20.78
CA LEU A 30 15.83 2.98 -19.42
C LEU A 30 16.99 2.20 -18.80
N ILE A 31 17.48 2.66 -17.65
CA ILE A 31 18.54 1.99 -16.89
C ILE A 31 17.92 1.19 -15.75
N CYS A 32 17.04 1.82 -14.98
CA CYS A 32 16.33 1.20 -13.87
C CYS A 32 15.02 1.94 -13.59
N GLY A 33 14.23 1.41 -12.69
CA GLY A 33 13.03 2.05 -12.18
C GLY A 33 12.67 1.50 -10.81
N LEU A 34 11.75 2.19 -10.15
CA LEU A 34 11.19 1.78 -8.87
C LEU A 34 9.72 2.17 -8.81
N ASP A 35 8.95 1.35 -8.12
CA ASP A 35 7.55 1.63 -7.81
C ASP A 35 7.43 2.01 -6.33
N VAL A 36 6.77 3.13 -6.05
CA VAL A 36 6.44 3.58 -4.70
C VAL A 36 4.94 3.50 -4.52
N GLN A 37 4.50 2.82 -3.47
CA GLN A 37 3.09 2.82 -3.07
C GLN A 37 2.90 3.72 -1.85
N SER A 38 1.96 4.66 -1.94
CA SER A 38 1.66 5.60 -0.88
C SER A 38 0.22 5.46 -0.40
N GLY A 39 0.05 5.53 0.91
CA GLY A 39 -1.23 5.40 1.59
C GLY A 39 -1.10 5.80 3.06
N ASN A 40 -2.18 5.63 3.80
CA ASN A 40 -2.24 5.90 5.23
C ASN A 40 -2.04 4.60 6.01
N PRO A 41 -1.42 4.65 7.21
CA PRO A 41 -1.46 3.53 8.12
C PRO A 41 -2.91 3.23 8.55
N PRO A 42 -3.27 1.95 8.76
CA PRO A 42 -4.59 1.57 9.23
C PRO A 42 -4.88 2.16 10.61
N ASP A 43 -6.14 2.48 10.85
CA ASP A 43 -6.63 2.80 12.19
C ASP A 43 -6.83 1.50 12.98
N GLU A 44 -6.90 1.64 14.31
CA GLU A 44 -7.31 0.53 15.18
C GLU A 44 -8.77 0.14 14.86
N PRO A 45 -9.05 -1.14 14.56
CA PRO A 45 -10.42 -1.60 14.31
C PRO A 45 -11.34 -1.34 15.49
N GLN A 46 -12.57 -0.89 15.22
CA GLN A 46 -13.56 -0.59 16.26
C GLN A 46 -14.81 -1.46 16.08
N ASN A 47 -15.67 -1.50 17.10
CA ASN A 47 -16.95 -2.20 17.06
C ASN A 47 -16.84 -3.68 16.67
N LEU A 48 -15.85 -4.38 17.26
CA LEU A 48 -15.70 -5.82 17.07
C LEU A 48 -16.90 -6.56 17.67
N SER A 49 -17.62 -7.29 16.83
CA SER A 49 -18.73 -8.15 17.23
C SER A 49 -18.57 -9.51 16.59
N CYS A 50 -18.74 -10.57 17.37
CA CYS A 50 -18.69 -11.95 16.90
C CYS A 50 -20.02 -12.62 17.21
N ILE A 51 -20.61 -13.24 16.18
CA ILE A 51 -21.88 -13.96 16.30
C ILE A 51 -21.65 -15.39 15.86
N GLN A 52 -22.13 -16.33 16.67
CA GLN A 52 -22.19 -17.74 16.33
C GLN A 52 -23.65 -18.13 16.10
N TYR A 53 -23.95 -18.64 14.90
CA TYR A 53 -25.27 -19.12 14.56
C TYR A 53 -25.39 -20.61 14.88
N GLY A 54 -26.20 -20.94 15.88
CA GLY A 54 -26.37 -22.32 16.34
C GLY A 54 -25.16 -22.85 17.13
N THR A 55 -25.32 -24.01 17.73
CA THR A 55 -24.33 -24.58 18.68
C THR A 55 -23.03 -25.01 18.00
N ASP A 56 -23.09 -25.43 16.74
CA ASP A 56 -21.94 -25.95 15.98
C ASP A 56 -21.49 -25.00 14.84
N GLY A 57 -22.04 -23.78 14.77
CA GLY A 57 -21.66 -22.80 13.76
C GLY A 57 -20.26 -22.24 14.00
N HIS A 58 -19.56 -21.87 12.92
CA HIS A 58 -18.32 -21.10 13.05
C HIS A 58 -18.63 -19.64 13.41
N PRO A 59 -17.92 -19.04 14.38
CA PRO A 59 -18.12 -17.64 14.73
C PRO A 59 -17.76 -16.75 13.54
N THR A 60 -18.66 -15.83 13.21
CA THR A 60 -18.41 -14.78 12.22
C THR A 60 -18.21 -13.49 12.95
N CYS A 61 -17.04 -12.87 12.77
CA CYS A 61 -16.72 -11.57 13.38
C CYS A 61 -16.75 -10.46 12.34
N THR A 62 -17.28 -9.32 12.75
CA THR A 62 -17.31 -8.08 11.97
C THR A 62 -16.74 -6.94 12.80
N TRP A 63 -16.12 -5.98 12.12
CA TRP A 63 -15.55 -4.79 12.74
C TRP A 63 -15.53 -3.64 11.73
N ASP A 64 -15.46 -2.43 12.26
CA ASP A 64 -15.23 -1.24 11.48
C ASP A 64 -13.73 -1.09 11.21
N LYS A 65 -13.38 -0.99 9.92
CA LYS A 65 -11.98 -0.91 9.46
C LYS A 65 -11.31 0.45 9.70
N GLY A 66 -12.10 1.47 10.06
CA GLY A 66 -11.64 2.86 10.12
C GLY A 66 -11.50 3.49 8.73
N ARG A 67 -10.58 4.46 8.60
CA ARG A 67 -10.37 5.19 7.34
C ARG A 67 -9.73 4.32 6.25
N LEU A 68 -9.87 4.74 4.99
CA LEU A 68 -9.19 4.10 3.87
C LEU A 68 -7.67 4.27 3.96
N THR A 69 -6.95 3.15 3.78
CA THR A 69 -5.48 3.11 3.81
C THR A 69 -4.85 3.36 2.44
N TYR A 70 -5.53 3.07 1.33
CA TYR A 70 -5.00 3.18 -0.05
C TYR A 70 -3.74 2.34 -0.33
N ILE A 71 -3.37 1.46 0.60
CA ILE A 71 -2.32 0.46 0.49
C ILE A 71 -2.91 -0.90 0.84
N ASN A 72 -2.23 -1.99 0.46
CA ASN A 72 -2.68 -3.32 0.84
C ASN A 72 -2.67 -3.46 2.37
N THR A 73 -3.78 -3.89 2.96
CA THR A 73 -3.96 -3.98 4.41
C THR A 73 -4.63 -5.32 4.74
N ALA A 74 -3.96 -6.11 5.56
CA ALA A 74 -4.46 -7.39 6.04
C ALA A 74 -5.03 -7.23 7.46
N TYR A 75 -6.11 -7.95 7.74
CA TYR A 75 -6.74 -8.02 9.05
C TYR A 75 -6.77 -9.48 9.49
N VAL A 76 -6.35 -9.74 10.71
CA VAL A 76 -6.26 -11.09 11.28
C VAL A 76 -6.95 -11.07 12.64
N LEU A 77 -7.82 -12.04 12.89
CA LEU A 77 -8.36 -12.33 14.20
C LEU A 77 -7.40 -13.30 14.89
N GLN A 78 -6.96 -12.97 16.10
CA GLN A 78 -6.10 -13.81 16.94
C GLN A 78 -6.86 -14.34 18.15
#